data_AF-A0A9Q3EXQ8-F1
#
_entry.id   AF-A0A9Q3EXQ8-F1
#
_cell.length_a   1.000
_cell.length_b   1.000
_cell.length_c   1.000
_cell.angle_alpha   90.00
_cell.angle_beta   90.00
_cell.angle_gamma   90.00
#
_symmetry.space_group_name_H-M   'P 1'
#
loop_
_entity.id
_entity.type
_entity.pdbx_description
1 polymer ?
#
loop_
_entity_poly.entity_id
_entity_poly.type
_entity_poly.pdbx_seq_one_letter_code
_entity_poly.pdbx_strand_id
1 'polypeptide(L)'
;MSVLNTKLTHIALLLQEPWTNPYDWLPPTHPNWHRYAPRLTPTNRNERTRACIYINRSIPTHQILYLPDNNNLLSWVTINNIHPAVPKITLLALYNTPPNSMASHSFRPGSTTCREETHPLSS
;
A
#
# COMPACT_ATOMS: atom_id res chain seq x y z
N MET A 1 17.76 7.62 -15.76
CA MET A 1 16.81 6.59 -16.22
C MET A 1 16.06 6.06 -15.01
N SER A 2 14.73 6.19 -14.95
CA SER A 2 13.92 5.60 -13.88
C SER A 2 13.58 4.14 -14.22
N VAL A 3 13.56 3.24 -13.23
CA VAL A 3 13.07 1.85 -13.41
C VAL A 3 11.63 1.83 -13.97
N LEU A 4 10.88 2.90 -13.77
CA LEU A 4 9.51 3.05 -14.27
C LEU A 4 9.44 3.37 -15.78
N ASN A 5 10.57 3.68 -16.43
CA ASN A 5 10.67 4.01 -17.86
C ASN A 5 11.19 2.85 -18.73
N THR A 6 11.51 1.69 -18.16
CA THR A 6 11.94 0.52 -18.94
C THR A 6 10.71 -0.31 -19.36
N LYS A 7 10.77 -0.96 -20.53
CA LYS A 7 9.80 -2.00 -20.93
C LYS A 7 9.95 -3.16 -19.94
N LEU A 8 9.17 -3.17 -18.88
CA LEU A 8 9.31 -4.17 -17.83
C LEU A 8 8.24 -5.25 -17.97
N THR A 9 8.72 -6.49 -18.02
CA THR A 9 7.97 -7.75 -17.86
C THR A 9 7.40 -7.95 -16.45
N HIS A 10 7.45 -6.91 -15.62
CA HIS A 10 7.10 -6.98 -14.20
C HIS A 10 5.60 -6.70 -14.04
N ILE A 11 4.96 -7.47 -13.17
CA ILE A 11 3.54 -7.32 -12.80
C ILE A 11 3.39 -6.12 -11.85
N ALA A 12 4.33 -5.98 -10.91
CA ALA A 12 4.29 -4.95 -9.87
C ALA A 12 5.69 -4.45 -9.52
N LEU A 13 5.76 -3.23 -8.99
CA LEU A 13 6.95 -2.63 -8.38
C LEU A 13 6.60 -2.12 -6.98
N LEU A 14 7.42 -2.44 -6.00
CA LEU A 14 7.31 -1.95 -4.64
C LEU A 14 8.44 -0.96 -4.42
N LEU A 15 8.11 0.30 -4.17
CA LEU A 15 9.09 1.37 -4.00
C LEU A 15 9.01 1.93 -2.59
N GLN A 16 10.18 2.08 -1.97
CA GLN A 16 10.37 2.84 -0.75
C GLN A 16 10.92 4.21 -1.09
N GLU A 17 10.48 5.21 -0.34
CA GLU A 17 10.87 6.61 -0.50
C GLU A 17 10.72 7.18 -1.93
N PRO A 18 9.55 6.97 -2.59
CA PRO A 18 9.43 7.16 -4.03
C PRO A 18 9.27 8.62 -4.49
N TRP A 19 9.33 9.60 -3.59
CA TRP A 19 9.14 11.01 -3.95
C TRP A 19 10.29 11.52 -4.80
N THR A 20 9.95 12.25 -5.86
CA THR A 20 10.93 12.91 -6.73
C THR A 20 10.79 14.43 -6.69
N ASN A 21 9.62 14.94 -6.33
CA ASN A 21 9.32 16.36 -6.23
C ASN A 21 9.21 16.78 -4.74
N PRO A 22 9.98 17.77 -4.27
CA PRO A 22 9.92 18.25 -2.89
C PRO A 22 8.64 19.05 -2.55
N TYR A 23 7.83 19.42 -3.54
CA TYR A 23 6.65 20.27 -3.35
C TYR A 23 5.34 19.50 -3.24
N ASP A 24 5.15 18.43 -4.02
CA ASP A 24 3.91 17.64 -4.01
C ASP A 24 3.99 16.41 -3.09
N TRP A 25 5.21 16.01 -2.70
CA TRP A 25 5.49 14.81 -1.89
C TRP A 25 4.87 13.52 -2.43
N LEU A 26 4.62 13.47 -3.73
CA LEU A 26 3.98 12.35 -4.40
C LEU A 26 5.01 11.47 -5.13
N PRO A 27 4.75 10.15 -5.20
CA PRO A 27 5.49 9.29 -6.11
C PRO A 27 5.24 9.73 -7.57
N PRO A 28 6.19 9.59 -8.51
CA PRO A 28 6.00 10.02 -9.90
C PRO A 28 4.86 9.27 -10.59
N THR A 29 4.18 9.92 -11.54
CA THR A 29 3.17 9.26 -12.37
C THR A 29 3.83 8.66 -13.62
N HIS A 30 3.38 7.48 -14.03
CA HIS A 30 3.87 6.82 -15.24
C HIS A 30 2.69 6.24 -16.03
N PRO A 31 2.69 6.37 -17.37
CA PRO A 31 1.55 5.96 -18.20
C PRO A 31 1.29 4.46 -18.20
N ASN A 32 2.35 3.64 -18.03
CA ASN A 32 2.25 2.18 -18.03
C ASN A 32 1.93 1.59 -16.66
N TRP A 33 1.80 2.42 -15.62
CA TRP A 33 1.61 1.95 -14.26
C TRP A 33 0.39 2.59 -13.58
N HIS A 34 -0.30 1.80 -12.77
CA HIS A 34 -1.25 2.27 -11.77
C HIS A 34 -0.50 2.43 -10.44
N ARG A 35 -0.50 3.64 -9.90
CA ARG A 35 0.13 3.97 -8.62
C ARG A 35 -0.86 3.76 -7.48
N TYR A 36 -0.48 2.96 -6.50
CA TYR A 36 -1.20 2.74 -5.26
C TYR A 36 -0.37 3.26 -4.09
N ALA A 37 -0.92 4.24 -3.40
CA ALA A 37 -0.31 4.92 -2.28
C ALA A 37 -1.39 5.19 -1.21
N PRO A 38 -1.07 5.08 0.08
CA PRO A 38 -2.01 5.32 1.19
C PRO A 38 -2.53 6.76 1.22
N ARG A 39 -1.78 7.72 0.65
CA ARG A 39 -2.18 9.12 0.59
C ARG A 39 -1.95 9.71 -0.80
N LEU A 40 -3.04 10.17 -1.43
CA LEU A 40 -3.05 10.74 -2.78
C LEU A 40 -2.80 12.26 -2.80
N THR A 41 -2.99 12.93 -1.66
CA THR A 41 -2.85 14.39 -1.50
C THR A 41 -2.16 14.70 -0.16
N PRO A 42 -0.86 14.41 0.00
CA PRO A 42 -0.12 14.82 1.19
C PRO A 42 -0.06 16.35 1.28
N THR A 43 -0.27 16.90 2.48
CA THR A 43 -0.28 18.34 2.74
C THR A 43 1.02 18.83 3.40
N ASN A 44 1.84 17.90 3.88
CA ASN A 44 3.13 18.18 4.49
C ASN A 44 4.11 16.99 4.34
N ARG A 45 5.37 17.23 4.68
CA ARG A 45 6.45 16.23 4.59
C ARG A 45 6.19 14.98 5.44
N ASN A 46 5.52 15.09 6.58
CA ASN A 46 5.27 13.94 7.47
C ASN A 46 4.18 13.01 6.92
N GLU A 47 3.32 13.54 6.06
CA GLU A 47 2.25 12.80 5.38
C GLU A 47 2.70 12.12 4.09
N ARG A 48 3.94 12.36 3.64
CA ARG A 48 4.44 11.77 2.39
C ARG A 48 4.42 10.25 2.45
N THR A 49 3.94 9.63 1.38
CA THR A 49 3.95 8.16 1.25
C THR A 49 5.38 7.64 1.25
N ARG A 50 5.72 6.77 2.21
CA ARG A 50 7.03 6.12 2.39
C ARG A 50 7.16 4.80 1.66
N ALA A 51 6.05 4.09 1.42
CA ALA A 51 6.00 2.89 0.61
C ALA A 51 4.82 2.97 -0.36
N CYS A 52 5.05 2.71 -1.66
CA CYS A 52 4.01 2.65 -2.66
C CYS A 52 4.15 1.41 -3.56
N ILE A 53 3.02 0.99 -4.13
CA ILE A 53 2.96 -0.13 -5.07
C ILE A 53 2.57 0.42 -6.43
N TYR A 54 3.31 0.06 -7.48
CA TYR A 54 2.89 0.26 -8.86
C TYR A 54 2.50 -1.07 -9.46
N ILE A 55 1.33 -1.14 -10.10
CA ILE A 55 0.89 -2.31 -10.88
C ILE A 55 0.93 -1.94 -12.35
N ASN A 56 1.45 -2.82 -13.18
CA ASN A 56 1.48 -2.60 -14.63
C ASN A 56 0.03 -2.57 -15.16
N ARG A 57 -0.32 -1.54 -15.94
CA ARG A 57 -1.69 -1.36 -16.47
C ARG A 57 -2.13 -2.48 -17.40
N SER A 58 -1.20 -3.26 -17.96
CA SER A 58 -1.52 -4.44 -18.76
C SER A 58 -2.10 -5.59 -17.93
N ILE A 59 -2.00 -5.52 -16.59
CA ILE A 59 -2.51 -6.55 -15.70
C ILE A 59 -3.94 -6.21 -15.29
N PRO A 60 -4.93 -7.07 -15.63
CA PRO A 60 -6.32 -6.81 -15.29
C PRO A 60 -6.56 -6.99 -13.78
N THR A 61 -6.60 -5.88 -13.03
CA THR A 61 -6.88 -5.84 -11.59
C THR A 61 -8.36 -5.58 -11.30
N HIS A 62 -9.00 -6.47 -10.53
CA HIS A 62 -10.46 -6.41 -10.30
C HIS A 62 -10.88 -5.85 -8.93
N GLN A 63 -9.97 -5.76 -7.95
CA GLN A 63 -10.32 -5.20 -6.64
C GLN A 63 -9.07 -4.71 -5.91
N ILE A 64 -8.99 -3.41 -5.66
CA ILE A 64 -7.93 -2.84 -4.82
C ILE A 64 -8.54 -2.55 -3.45
N LEU A 65 -7.94 -3.13 -2.42
CA LEU A 65 -8.32 -2.89 -1.03
C LEU A 65 -7.20 -2.07 -0.37
N TYR A 66 -7.56 -0.91 0.16
CA TYR A 66 -6.69 -0.13 1.02
C TYR A 66 -6.92 -0.56 2.46
N LEU A 67 -5.85 -0.60 3.27
CA LEU A 67 -5.99 -0.84 4.70
C LEU A 67 -6.79 0.30 5.35
N PRO A 68 -7.67 0.00 6.32
CA PRO A 68 -8.13 1.00 7.26
C PRO A 68 -6.89 1.62 7.94
N ASP A 69 -6.95 2.92 8.21
CA ASP A 69 -5.92 3.73 8.88
C ASP A 69 -4.73 4.24 8.06
N ASN A 70 -4.69 4.02 6.73
CA ASN A 70 -3.86 4.74 5.73
C ASN A 70 -2.54 5.35 6.26
N ASN A 71 -1.72 4.52 6.91
CA ASN A 71 -0.42 4.93 7.42
C ASN A 71 0.54 5.09 6.22
N ASN A 72 1.29 6.18 6.17
CA ASN A 72 2.22 6.45 5.07
C ASN A 72 3.37 5.43 4.97
N LEU A 73 3.57 4.58 5.98
CA LEU A 73 4.57 3.53 6.02
C LEU A 73 4.17 2.23 5.32
N LEU A 74 2.89 2.03 5.00
CA LEU A 74 2.37 0.75 4.51
C LEU A 74 1.43 0.94 3.31
N SER A 75 1.68 0.17 2.25
CA SER A 75 0.75 -0.02 1.14
C SER A 75 0.38 -1.49 1.01
N TRP A 76 -0.88 -1.76 0.73
CA TRP A 76 -1.38 -3.10 0.40
C TRP A 76 -2.22 -3.00 -0.88
N VAL A 77 -1.97 -3.90 -1.83
CA VAL A 77 -2.85 -4.18 -2.97
C VAL A 77 -3.09 -5.68 -3.07
N THR A 78 -4.34 -6.08 -3.34
CA THR A 78 -4.68 -7.45 -3.75
C THR A 78 -4.95 -7.45 -5.25
N ILE A 79 -4.36 -8.39 -5.98
CA ILE A 79 -4.59 -8.61 -7.40
C ILE A 79 -5.49 -9.83 -7.51
N ASN A 80 -6.75 -9.58 -7.85
CA ASN A 80 -7.70 -10.63 -8.20
C ASN A 80 -7.57 -10.94 -9.70
N ASN A 81 -7.34 -12.21 -10.02
CA ASN A 81 -7.38 -12.68 -11.40
C ASN A 81 -8.85 -12.91 -11.84
N ILE A 82 -9.10 -12.78 -13.15
CA ILE A 82 -10.41 -13.03 -13.75
C ILE A 82 -10.79 -14.51 -13.60
N HIS A 83 -9.80 -15.40 -13.65
CA HIS A 83 -10.04 -16.84 -13.58
C HIS A 83 -10.01 -17.33 -12.11
N PRO A 84 -11.09 -17.96 -11.60
CA PRO A 84 -11.22 -18.34 -10.19
C PRO A 84 -10.23 -19.43 -9.74
N ALA A 85 -9.68 -20.19 -10.68
CA ALA A 85 -8.61 -21.17 -10.38
C ALA A 85 -7.23 -20.53 -10.20
N VAL A 86 -7.06 -19.24 -10.51
CA VAL A 86 -5.79 -18.55 -10.29
C VAL A 86 -5.79 -17.92 -8.90
N PRO A 87 -4.80 -18.25 -8.05
CA PRO A 87 -4.72 -17.69 -6.70
C PRO A 87 -4.69 -16.16 -6.71
N LYS A 88 -5.34 -15.55 -5.71
CA LYS A 88 -5.20 -14.12 -5.44
C LYS A 88 -3.77 -13.83 -5.01
N ILE A 89 -3.18 -12.75 -5.54
CA ILE A 89 -1.85 -12.30 -5.15
C ILE A 89 -2.00 -11.06 -4.27
N THR A 90 -1.53 -11.14 -3.04
CA THR A 90 -1.49 -9.99 -2.13
C THR A 90 -0.08 -9.43 -2.08
N LEU A 91 0.04 -8.12 -2.30
CA LEU A 91 1.29 -7.38 -2.21
C LEU A 91 1.24 -6.44 -1.01
N LEU A 92 2.28 -6.52 -0.17
CA LEU A 92 2.47 -5.65 0.98
C LEU A 92 3.80 -4.91 0.81
N ALA A 93 3.76 -3.59 0.75
CA ALA A 93 4.95 -2.74 0.76
C ALA A 93 5.04 -2.02 2.10
N LEU A 94 6.02 -2.42 2.91
CA LEU A 94 6.32 -1.82 4.22
C LEU A 94 7.61 -1.01 4.11
N TYR A 95 7.58 0.22 4.63
CA TYR A 95 8.77 0.99 4.89
C TYR A 95 9.20 0.76 6.34
N ASN A 96 10.38 0.15 6.51
CA ASN A 96 10.95 -0.04 7.83
C ASN A 96 11.64 1.26 8.27
N THR A 97 11.06 1.96 9.23
CA THR A 97 11.59 3.23 9.73
C THR A 97 12.95 3.00 10.39
N PRO A 98 14.01 3.74 10.01
CA PRO A 98 15.31 3.62 10.66
C PRO A 98 15.21 3.92 12.17
N PRO A 99 16.03 3.26 13.02
CA PRO A 99 15.93 3.38 14.48
C PRO A 99 15.99 4.80 15.04
N ASN A 100 16.62 5.74 14.31
CA ASN A 100 16.83 7.12 14.72
C ASN A 100 15.96 8.15 13.97
N SER A 101 14.98 7.68 13.20
CA SER A 101 14.03 8.57 12.52
C SER A 101 12.92 8.95 13.51
N MET A 102 12.78 10.25 13.80
CA MET A 102 11.71 10.83 14.66
C MET A 102 10.27 10.57 14.17
N ALA A 103 10.05 9.77 13.13
CA ALA A 103 8.74 9.33 12.66
C ALA A 103 8.25 8.10 13.45
N SER A 104 8.21 8.18 14.77
CA SER A 104 7.57 7.17 15.62
C SER A 104 6.06 7.45 15.71
N HIS A 105 5.31 7.14 14.66
CA HIS A 105 3.89 6.88 14.85
C HIS A 105 3.73 5.40 15.20
N SER A 106 3.44 5.16 16.46
CA SER A 106 3.15 3.85 17.05
C SER A 106 2.12 3.10 16.20
N PHE A 107 2.52 1.97 15.64
CA PHE A 107 1.57 0.91 15.31
C PHE A 107 0.87 0.51 16.62
N ARG A 108 -0.42 0.81 16.76
CA ARG A 108 -1.26 0.23 17.81
C ARG A 108 -2.03 -0.93 17.18
N PRO A 109 -1.55 -2.19 17.29
CA PRO A 109 -2.39 -3.32 17.00
C PRO A 109 -3.40 -3.45 18.14
N GLY A 110 -4.66 -3.12 17.89
CA GLY A 110 -5.74 -3.41 18.84
C GLY A 110 -6.83 -2.35 18.92
N SER A 111 -7.80 -2.43 18.02
CA SER A 111 -9.19 -2.13 18.36
C SER A 111 -10.15 -2.90 17.44
N THR A 112 -9.91 -4.19 17.27
CA THR A 112 -11.02 -5.14 17.08
C THR A 112 -11.42 -5.61 18.47
N THR A 113 -12.44 -4.98 19.04
CA THR A 113 -13.25 -5.60 20.08
C THR A 113 -13.86 -6.86 19.49
N CYS A 114 -13.17 -7.99 19.65
CA CYS A 114 -13.82 -9.29 19.60
C CYS A 114 -14.78 -9.34 20.78
N ARG A 115 -16.06 -9.06 20.53
CA ARG A 115 -17.14 -9.39 21.46
C ARG A 115 -17.28 -10.90 21.45
N GLU A 116 -16.87 -11.53 22.54
CA GLU A 116 -17.18 -12.91 22.86
C GLU A 116 -18.64 -12.94 23.34
N GLU A 117 -19.57 -13.35 22.48
CA GLU A 117 -20.94 -13.67 22.90
C GLU A 117 -20.92 -15.02 23.63
N THR A 118 -20.93 -14.97 24.95
CA THR A 118 -21.25 -16.12 25.80
C THR A 118 -22.76 -16.34 25.80
N HIS A 119 -23.22 -17.44 25.18
CA HIS A 119 -24.58 -17.93 25.35
C HIS A 119 -24.79 -18.44 26.79
N PRO A 120 -25.86 -18.05 27.50
CA PRO A 120 -26.20 -18.65 28.79
C PRO A 120 -26.80 -20.05 28.57
N LEU A 121 -26.28 -21.02 29.32
CA LEU A 121 -26.89 -22.34 29.49
C LEU A 121 -28.23 -22.18 30.21
N SER A 122 -29.31 -22.56 29.53
CA SER A 122 -30.64 -22.71 30.13
C SER A 122 -30.61 -23.81 31.18
N SER A 123 -31.15 -23.51 32.37
CA SER A 123 -31.49 -24.49 33.41
C SER A 123 -32.89 -25.04 33.19
#